data_AF-A0A973UV09-F1
#
_entry.id   AF-A0A973UV09-F1
#
_cell.length_a   1.000
_cell.length_b   1.000
_cell.length_c   1.000
_cell.angle_alpha   90.00
_cell.angle_beta   90.00
_cell.angle_gamma   90.00
#
_symmetry.space_group_name_H-M   'P 1'
#
loop_
_entity.id
_entity.type
_entity.pdbx_description
1 polymer ?
#
loop_
_entity_poly.entity_id
_entity_poly.type
_entity_poly.pdbx_seq_one_letter_code
_entity_poly.pdbx_strand_id
1 'polypeptide(L)'
;MSTVYRIVVGVDGSPAATAALRWAFRQAAAHRGQVVAVCVWPWDPQRDLAYAQARQAEAEAVLSESIATALGDNPRVAVNGLA
;
A
#
# COMPACT_ATOMS: atom_id res chain seq x y z
N MET A 1 -1.58 19.01 -19.07
CA MET A 1 -1.70 18.11 -17.90
C MET A 1 -0.29 17.88 -17.36
N SER A 2 -0.02 18.25 -16.11
CA SER A 2 1.26 17.88 -15.49
C SER A 2 1.19 16.39 -15.13
N THR A 3 2.13 15.59 -15.64
CA THR A 3 2.27 14.18 -15.28
C THR A 3 2.97 14.10 -13.93
N VAL A 4 2.26 13.63 -12.90
CA VAL A 4 2.89 13.40 -11.59
C VAL A 4 3.64 12.07 -11.64
N TYR A 5 4.90 12.08 -11.20
CA TYR A 5 5.68 10.85 -10.99
C TYR A 5 4.99 10.00 -9.92
N ARG A 6 4.45 8.84 -10.32
CA ARG A 6 3.66 7.96 -9.45
C ARG A 6 4.19 6.55 -9.54
N ILE A 7 4.41 5.93 -8.38
CA ILE A 7 4.74 4.52 -8.26
C ILE A 7 3.58 3.81 -7.59
N VAL A 8 3.13 2.69 -8.16
CA VAL A 8 2.10 1.82 -7.57
C VAL A 8 2.81 0.59 -7.00
N VAL A 9 2.49 0.20 -5.77
CA VAL A 9 3.11 -0.93 -5.07
C VAL A 9 2.02 -1.87 -4.58
N GLY A 10 2.10 -3.15 -4.94
CA GLY A 10 1.27 -4.21 -4.37
C GLY A 10 1.75 -4.58 -2.97
N VAL A 11 0.81 -4.77 -2.04
CA VAL A 11 1.06 -5.06 -0.62
C VAL A 11 0.28 -6.28 -0.20
N ASP A 12 0.97 -7.30 0.29
CA ASP A 12 0.41 -8.55 0.80
C ASP A 12 0.81 -8.83 2.26
N GLY A 13 1.44 -7.85 2.94
CA GLY A 13 1.98 -7.99 4.29
C GLY A 13 3.34 -8.68 4.36
N SER A 14 3.91 -9.11 3.24
CA SER A 14 5.22 -9.77 3.25
C SER A 14 6.38 -8.79 3.51
N PRO A 15 7.52 -9.29 4.03
CA PRO A 15 8.74 -8.49 4.12
C PRO A 15 9.19 -7.94 2.75
N ALA A 16 8.93 -8.67 1.66
CA ALA A 16 9.24 -8.24 0.30
C ALA A 16 8.39 -7.03 -0.14
N ALA A 17 7.09 -7.04 0.15
CA ALA A 17 6.21 -5.89 -0.10
C ALA A 17 6.67 -4.66 0.70
N THR A 18 7.05 -4.84 1.97
CA THR A 18 7.63 -3.77 2.79
C THR A 18 8.93 -3.22 2.18
N ALA A 19 9.83 -4.07 1.68
CA ALA A 19 11.05 -3.64 1.02
C ALA A 19 10.77 -2.87 -0.30
N ALA A 20 9.77 -3.30 -1.07
CA ALA A 20 9.30 -2.61 -2.27
C ALA A 20 8.74 -1.21 -1.94
N LEU A 21 7.92 -1.09 -0.89
CA LEU A 21 7.43 0.21 -0.39
C LEU A 21 8.59 1.13 0.00
N ARG A 22 9.59 0.64 0.74
CA ARG A 22 10.79 1.44 1.10
C ARG A 22 11.52 1.94 -0.14
N TRP A 23 11.67 1.11 -1.17
CA TRP A 23 12.27 1.53 -2.43
C TRP A 23 11.42 2.60 -3.11
N ALA A 24 10.11 2.39 -3.21
CA ALA A 24 9.17 3.30 -3.85
C ALA A 24 9.16 4.67 -3.16
N PHE A 25 9.17 4.73 -1.83
CA PHE A 25 9.26 5.99 -1.10
C PHE A 25 10.55 6.75 -1.42
N ARG A 26 11.71 6.06 -1.47
CA ARG A 26 12.98 6.72 -1.85
C ARG A 26 12.93 7.29 -3.27
N GLN A 27 12.37 6.55 -4.22
CA GLN A 27 12.23 7.00 -5.61
C GLN A 27 11.25 8.18 -5.72
N ALA A 28 10.07 8.05 -5.14
CA ALA A 28 9.07 9.11 -5.14
C ALA A 28 9.61 10.39 -4.50
N ALA A 29 10.33 10.31 -3.38
CA ALA A 29 10.97 11.46 -2.75
C ALA A 29 11.97 12.15 -3.68
N ALA A 30 12.83 11.38 -4.36
CA ALA A 30 13.84 11.91 -5.30
C ALA A 30 13.19 12.64 -6.49
N HIS A 31 12.00 12.23 -6.90
CA HIS A 31 11.28 12.79 -8.05
C HIS A 31 10.15 13.77 -7.67
N ARG A 32 10.00 14.12 -6.38
CA ARG A 32 8.85 14.90 -5.87
C ARG A 32 7.51 14.29 -6.30
N GLY A 33 7.47 12.96 -6.33
CA GLY A 33 6.33 12.16 -6.73
C GLY A 33 5.54 11.61 -5.55
N GLN A 34 4.73 10.60 -5.84
CA GLN A 34 3.82 9.96 -4.87
C GLN A 34 3.86 8.44 -4.98
N VAL A 35 3.44 7.76 -3.92
CA VAL A 35 3.26 6.30 -3.90
C VAL A 35 1.78 5.97 -3.68
N VAL A 36 1.28 5.01 -4.45
CA VAL A 36 -0.03 4.39 -4.24
C VAL A 36 0.21 2.93 -3.83
N ALA A 37 -0.12 2.59 -2.60
CA ALA A 37 -0.01 1.24 -2.08
C ALA A 37 -1.37 0.55 -2.24
N VAL A 38 -1.37 -0.66 -2.79
CA VAL A 38 -2.59 -1.43 -3.10
C VAL A 38 -2.50 -2.79 -2.45
N CYS A 39 -3.45 -3.13 -1.58
CA CYS A 39 -3.60 -4.47 -1.05
C CYS A 39 -4.69 -5.21 -1.82
N VAL A 40 -4.42 -6.47 -2.19
CA VAL A 40 -5.40 -7.33 -2.87
C VAL A 40 -5.42 -8.66 -2.13
N TRP A 41 -6.62 -9.15 -1.85
CA TRP A 41 -6.83 -10.45 -1.18
C TRP A 41 -7.70 -11.37 -2.03
N PRO A 42 -7.56 -12.70 -1.86
CA PRO A 42 -8.48 -13.66 -2.46
C PRO A 42 -9.92 -13.40 -1.99
N TRP A 43 -10.85 -13.40 -2.94
CA TRP A 43 -12.27 -13.21 -2.68
C TRP A 43 -13.07 -14.36 -3.29
N ASP A 44 -13.77 -15.09 -2.43
CA ASP A 44 -14.78 -16.07 -2.83
C ASP A 44 -16.15 -15.62 -2.33
N PRO A 45 -17.08 -15.18 -3.21
CA PRO A 45 -18.40 -14.71 -2.80
C PRO A 45 -19.19 -15.71 -1.96
N GLN A 46 -19.00 -17.03 -2.17
CA GLN A 46 -19.73 -18.05 -1.40
C GLN A 46 -19.26 -18.13 0.05
N ARG A 47 -17.98 -17.84 0.29
CA ARG A 47 -17.35 -17.96 1.61
C ARG A 47 -17.24 -16.63 2.35
N ASP A 48 -17.08 -15.54 1.60
CA ASP A 48 -16.60 -14.27 2.15
C ASP A 48 -17.69 -13.19 2.22
N LEU A 49 -18.83 -13.35 1.55
CA LEU A 49 -19.89 -12.33 1.55
C LEU A 49 -20.38 -11.99 2.96
N ALA A 50 -20.54 -12.99 3.83
CA ALA A 50 -20.96 -12.80 5.22
C ALA A 50 -19.92 -12.05 6.07
N TYR A 51 -18.66 -12.01 5.62
CA TYR A 51 -17.52 -11.41 6.32
C TYR A 51 -16.84 -10.31 5.49
N ALA A 52 -17.54 -9.74 4.51
CA ALA A 52 -16.97 -8.79 3.55
C ALA A 52 -16.24 -7.63 4.23
N GLN A 53 -16.88 -7.05 5.25
CA GLN A 53 -16.33 -5.96 6.05
C GLN A 53 -15.11 -6.39 6.88
N ALA A 54 -15.12 -7.60 7.42
CA ALA A 54 -13.98 -8.12 8.17
C ALA A 54 -12.77 -8.35 7.24
N ARG A 55 -12.98 -8.92 6.06
CA ARG A 55 -11.92 -9.11 5.05
C ARG A 55 -11.34 -7.78 4.57
N GLN A 56 -12.20 -6.79 4.35
CA GLN A 56 -11.78 -5.42 4.04
C GLN A 56 -10.92 -4.83 5.18
N ALA A 57 -11.39 -4.92 6.42
CA ALA A 57 -10.66 -4.40 7.58
C ALA A 57 -9.31 -5.09 7.79
N GLU A 58 -9.23 -6.40 7.56
CA GLU A 58 -7.96 -7.15 7.59
C GLU A 58 -6.97 -6.64 6.53
N ALA A 59 -7.43 -6.43 5.30
CA ALA A 59 -6.60 -5.90 4.23
C ALA A 59 -6.15 -4.45 4.50
N GLU A 60 -7.04 -3.60 5.03
CA GLU A 60 -6.72 -2.24 5.46
C GLU A 60 -5.68 -2.23 6.58
N ALA A 61 -5.78 -3.15 7.55
CA ALA A 61 -4.81 -3.30 8.62
C ALA A 61 -3.43 -3.70 8.08
N VAL A 62 -3.37 -4.73 7.21
CA VAL A 62 -2.14 -5.18 6.55
C VAL A 62 -1.50 -4.05 5.75
N LEU A 63 -2.31 -3.31 4.99
CA LEU A 63 -1.85 -2.18 4.19
C LEU A 63 -1.28 -1.07 5.07
N SER A 64 -2.02 -0.68 6.11
CA SER A 64 -1.63 0.38 7.05
C SER A 64 -0.33 0.04 7.78
N GLU A 65 -0.21 -1.18 8.30
CA GLU A 65 0.99 -1.65 9.01
C GLU A 65 2.21 -1.68 8.08
N SER A 66 2.04 -2.19 6.85
CA SER A 66 3.13 -2.24 5.86
C SER A 66 3.61 -0.85 5.47
N ILE A 67 2.68 0.09 5.26
CA ILE A 67 2.97 1.49 4.97
C ILE A 67 3.73 2.13 6.14
N ALA A 68 3.23 2.00 7.37
CA ALA A 68 3.84 2.57 8.57
C ALA A 68 5.26 2.03 8.77
N THR A 69 5.43 0.71 8.66
CA THR A 69 6.72 0.03 8.77
C THR A 69 7.71 0.55 7.72
N ALA A 70 7.27 0.69 6.47
CA ALA A 70 8.12 1.12 5.36
C ALA A 70 8.45 2.62 5.41
N LEU A 71 7.51 3.49 5.81
CA LEU A 71 7.72 4.92 5.97
C LEU A 71 8.79 5.22 7.00
N GLY A 72 8.70 4.62 8.19
CA GLY A 72 9.55 5.00 9.33
C GLY A 72 9.55 6.53 9.53
N ASP A 73 10.71 7.12 9.73
CA ASP A 73 10.89 8.57 9.92
C ASP A 73 10.95 9.39 8.61
N ASN A 74 10.34 8.92 7.52
CA ASN A 74 10.49 9.53 6.19
C ASN A 74 9.21 10.25 5.68
N PRO A 75 8.86 11.44 6.20
CA PRO A 75 7.54 12.04 6.02
C PRO A 75 7.31 12.81 4.70
N ARG A 76 8.26 12.76 3.74
CA ARG A 76 8.24 13.67 2.57
C ARG A 76 7.61 13.10 1.30
N VAL A 77 6.86 11.99 1.40
CA VAL A 77 6.18 11.37 0.25
C VAL A 77 4.69 11.32 0.50
N ALA A 78 3.90 11.81 -0.45
CA ALA A 78 2.47 11.61 -0.43
C ALA A 78 2.15 10.13 -0.68
N VAL A 79 1.36 9.53 0.21
CA VAL A 79 0.98 8.11 0.15
C VAL A 79 -0.53 8.02 0.12
N ASN A 80 -1.06 7.18 -0.79
CA ASN A 80 -2.46 6.78 -0.79
C ASN A 80 -2.55 5.26 -0.66
N GLY A 81 -3.38 4.78 0.27
CA GLY A 81 -3.63 3.36 0.48
C GLY A 81 -4.97 2.95 -0.11
N LEU A 82 -5.00 1.89 -0.91
CA LEU A 82 -6.20 1.25 -1.42
C LEU A 82 -6.18 -0.21 -0.98
N ALA A 83 -7.10 -0.60 -0.11
CA ALA A 83 -7.44 -2.00 0.12
C ALA A 83 -8.77 -2.24 -0.57
#